data_AF-A0A7S1VWG0-F1
#
_entry.id   AF-A0A7S1VWG0-F1
#
_cell.length_a   1.000
_cell.length_b   1.000
_cell.length_c   1.000
_cell.angle_alpha   90.00
_cell.angle_beta   90.00
_cell.angle_gamma   90.00
#
_symmetry.space_group_name_H-M   'P 1'
#
loop_
_entity.id
_entity.type
_entity.pdbx_description
1 polymer ?
#
loop_
_entity_poly.entity_id
_entity_poly.type
_entity_poly.pdbx_seq_one_letter_code
_entity_poly.pdbx_strand_id
1 'polypeptide(L)'
;REHPCSSTRGPHRDIPGIDTKTSDLFAFFDNEFNFNVEETVALMGAHSIGQLSSENSGVHGPNGWVLNKDVLDNDYYVELIGGMQPHDDLETVVEQAPPWVREVEENRDNPFPRKHVWVAMPVLDNEPKKIVMLNVDVAIVRDLNENNMDRHGKVSCDFLERLGPSPRCPHAAQSIHFAKAYKQDQAKWLEDFDKVMTKMITTGYSESECMGDVCKLEPLLTTN
;
A
#
# COMPACT_ATOMS: atom_id res chain seq x y z
N ARG A 1 1.27 -25.67 11.66
CA ARG A 1 0.32 -26.55 12.38
C ARG A 1 -1.03 -25.90 12.23
N GLU A 2 -1.94 -26.51 11.47
CA GLU A 2 -3.30 -25.97 11.31
C GLU A 2 -4.00 -25.97 12.67
N HIS A 3 -4.54 -24.81 13.04
CA HIS A 3 -5.35 -24.66 14.23
C HIS A 3 -6.81 -24.95 13.87
N PRO A 4 -7.56 -25.69 14.70
CA PRO A 4 -8.97 -25.97 14.43
C PRO A 4 -9.80 -24.68 14.44
N CYS A 5 -10.75 -24.57 13.51
CA CYS A 5 -11.71 -23.46 13.45
C CYS A 5 -12.59 -23.45 14.70
N SER A 6 -12.92 -22.27 15.22
CA SER A 6 -13.87 -22.08 16.33
C SER A 6 -14.95 -21.07 15.94
N SER A 7 -16.04 -20.98 16.69
CA SER A 7 -17.06 -19.93 16.47
C SER A 7 -16.51 -18.49 16.58
N THR A 8 -15.29 -18.34 17.12
CA THR A 8 -14.55 -17.08 17.24
C THR A 8 -13.35 -16.98 16.29
N ARG A 9 -13.09 -18.01 15.48
CA ARG A 9 -12.02 -18.04 14.48
C ARG A 9 -12.58 -18.63 13.20
N GLY A 10 -12.81 -17.73 12.23
CA GLY A 10 -13.04 -18.13 10.85
C GLY A 10 -11.92 -19.03 10.31
N PRO A 11 -12.13 -19.66 9.14
CA PRO A 11 -11.10 -20.47 8.51
C PRO A 11 -9.79 -19.69 8.43
N HIS A 12 -8.68 -20.34 8.80
CA HIS A 12 -7.37 -19.71 8.66
C HIS A 12 -7.13 -19.45 7.17
N ARG A 13 -6.83 -18.19 6.83
CA ARG A 13 -6.38 -17.78 5.51
C ARG A 13 -5.00 -17.17 5.64
N ASP A 14 -4.07 -17.65 4.83
CA ASP A 14 -2.80 -16.98 4.63
C ASP A 14 -3.07 -15.72 3.81
N ILE A 15 -2.94 -14.56 4.47
CA ILE A 15 -3.03 -13.26 3.81
C ILE A 15 -1.62 -12.75 3.50
N PRO A 16 -1.42 -12.05 2.37
CA PRO A 16 -0.12 -11.50 2.01
C PRO A 16 0.40 -10.57 3.12
N GLY A 17 1.70 -10.67 3.39
CA GLY A 17 2.37 -9.84 4.38
C GLY A 17 2.84 -8.51 3.78
N ILE A 18 3.41 -7.65 4.63
CA ILE A 18 4.02 -6.38 4.20
C ILE A 18 5.20 -6.58 3.24
N ASP A 19 5.75 -7.79 3.17
CA ASP A 19 6.93 -8.24 2.42
C ASP A 19 6.56 -8.95 1.09
N THR A 20 5.31 -8.80 0.67
CA THR A 20 4.80 -9.31 -0.61
C THR A 20 5.49 -8.61 -1.79
N LYS A 21 5.86 -9.38 -2.82
CA LYS A 21 6.47 -8.87 -4.06
C LYS A 21 5.45 -8.14 -4.92
N THR A 22 5.93 -7.33 -5.86
CA THR A 22 5.06 -6.54 -6.76
C THR A 22 4.09 -7.42 -7.55
N SER A 23 4.53 -8.53 -8.14
CA SER A 23 3.65 -9.46 -8.86
C SER A 23 2.62 -10.12 -7.95
N ASP A 24 3.04 -10.53 -6.76
CA ASP A 24 2.20 -11.26 -5.80
C ASP A 24 1.12 -10.34 -5.20
N LEU A 25 1.43 -9.05 -5.04
CA LEU A 25 0.48 -8.02 -4.62
C LEU A 25 -0.69 -7.91 -5.60
N PHE A 26 -0.39 -7.70 -6.89
CA PHE A 26 -1.44 -7.58 -7.91
C PHE A 26 -2.18 -8.90 -8.13
N ALA A 27 -1.48 -10.04 -8.09
CA ALA A 27 -2.11 -11.34 -8.20
C ALA A 27 -3.08 -11.62 -7.05
N PHE A 28 -2.78 -11.19 -5.82
CA PHE A 28 -3.71 -11.35 -4.71
C PHE A 28 -5.00 -10.57 -4.94
N PHE A 29 -4.92 -9.29 -5.31
CA PHE A 29 -6.10 -8.47 -5.53
C PHE A 29 -6.93 -8.90 -6.75
N ASP A 30 -6.28 -9.39 -7.80
CA ASP A 30 -6.96 -10.00 -8.94
C ASP A 30 -7.69 -11.29 -8.52
N ASN A 31 -7.03 -12.20 -7.81
CA ASN A 31 -7.64 -13.49 -7.43
C ASN A 31 -8.76 -13.35 -6.38
N GLU A 32 -8.63 -12.42 -5.44
CA GLU A 32 -9.58 -12.29 -4.32
C GLU A 32 -10.77 -11.37 -4.64
N PHE A 33 -10.54 -10.33 -5.45
CA PHE A 33 -11.53 -9.28 -5.69
C PHE A 33 -11.75 -8.99 -7.18
N ASN A 34 -11.05 -9.68 -8.08
CA ASN A 34 -11.06 -9.41 -9.52
C ASN A 34 -10.67 -7.95 -9.82
N PHE A 35 -9.68 -7.44 -9.08
CA PHE A 35 -9.15 -6.09 -9.25
C PHE A 35 -8.04 -6.08 -10.29
N ASN A 36 -8.15 -5.17 -11.25
CA ASN A 36 -7.04 -4.86 -12.13
C ASN A 36 -5.95 -4.04 -11.39
N VAL A 37 -4.85 -3.76 -12.08
CA VAL A 37 -3.71 -3.01 -11.51
C VAL A 37 -4.10 -1.59 -11.07
N GLU A 38 -4.90 -0.87 -11.86
CA GLU A 38 -5.37 0.48 -11.53
C GLU A 38 -6.25 0.46 -10.28
N GLU A 39 -7.21 -0.46 -10.20
CA GLU A 39 -8.09 -0.66 -9.04
C GLU A 39 -7.28 -0.97 -7.78
N THR A 40 -6.27 -1.84 -7.89
CA THR A 40 -5.36 -2.14 -6.77
C THR A 40 -4.63 -0.89 -6.30
N VAL A 41 -4.04 -0.13 -7.24
CA VAL A 41 -3.33 1.11 -6.90
C VAL A 41 -4.28 2.12 -6.25
N ALA A 42 -5.49 2.29 -6.79
CA ALA A 42 -6.51 3.20 -6.27
C ALA A 42 -6.86 2.88 -4.81
N LEU A 43 -7.07 1.59 -4.50
CA LEU A 43 -7.37 1.11 -3.15
C LEU A 43 -6.22 1.36 -2.17
N MET A 44 -4.97 1.18 -2.59
CA MET A 44 -3.79 1.45 -1.75
C MET A 44 -3.74 2.90 -1.26
N GLY A 45 -4.35 3.83 -2.01
CA GLY A 45 -4.54 5.23 -1.57
C GLY A 45 -5.31 5.40 -0.26
N ALA A 46 -6.05 4.39 0.21
CA ALA A 46 -6.64 4.40 1.56
C ALA A 46 -5.60 4.68 2.67
N HIS A 47 -4.32 4.38 2.43
CA HIS A 47 -3.23 4.71 3.34
C HIS A 47 -2.98 6.22 3.52
N SER A 48 -3.73 7.12 2.88
CA SER A 48 -3.74 8.55 3.24
C SER A 48 -4.36 8.82 4.62
N ILE A 49 -5.15 7.88 5.17
CA ILE A 49 -5.73 8.01 6.51
C ILE A 49 -5.22 6.92 7.47
N GLY A 50 -5.00 7.31 8.72
CA GLY A 50 -4.63 6.40 9.80
C GLY A 50 -3.12 6.21 9.96
N GLN A 51 -2.74 5.18 10.73
CA GLN A 51 -1.36 4.99 11.16
C GLN A 51 -1.05 3.52 11.42
N LEU A 52 0.24 3.20 11.52
CA LEU A 52 0.72 1.88 11.90
C LEU A 52 1.02 1.82 13.39
N SER A 53 0.68 0.70 14.03
CA SER A 53 0.98 0.43 15.43
C SER A 53 1.72 -0.89 15.55
N SER A 54 2.79 -0.89 16.36
CA SER A 54 3.60 -2.07 16.63
C SER A 54 2.75 -3.20 17.20
N GLU A 55 1.77 -2.88 18.03
CA GLU A 55 0.84 -3.83 18.66
C GLU A 55 -0.05 -4.55 17.63
N ASN A 56 -0.36 -3.91 16.50
CA ASN A 56 -1.26 -4.45 15.48
C ASN A 56 -0.54 -5.11 14.30
N SER A 57 0.63 -4.60 13.90
CA SER A 57 1.34 -5.07 12.69
C SER A 57 2.83 -5.30 12.85
N GLY A 58 3.40 -4.89 14.00
CA GLY A 58 4.85 -4.94 14.23
C GLY A 58 5.61 -3.83 13.51
N VAL A 59 4.92 -2.74 13.14
CA VAL A 59 5.52 -1.55 12.53
C VAL A 59 5.14 -0.31 13.33
N HIS A 60 6.14 0.45 13.78
CA HIS A 60 5.92 1.68 14.53
C HIS A 60 5.88 2.89 13.58
N GLY A 61 4.69 3.37 13.26
CA GLY A 61 4.49 4.53 12.38
C GLY A 61 3.48 5.50 12.96
N PRO A 62 3.83 6.31 13.97
CA PRO A 62 2.87 7.18 14.68
C PRO A 62 2.30 8.32 13.82
N ASN A 63 2.98 8.72 12.75
CA ASN A 63 2.42 9.65 11.76
C ASN A 63 1.79 8.90 10.56
N GLY A 64 1.84 7.57 10.52
CA GLY A 64 1.34 6.79 9.39
C GLY A 64 2.20 6.91 8.14
N TRP A 65 1.53 6.89 6.99
CA TRP A 65 2.13 6.99 5.66
C TRP A 65 2.32 8.44 5.19
N VAL A 66 1.51 9.37 5.71
CA VAL A 66 1.43 10.76 5.26
C VAL A 66 1.50 11.74 6.43
N LEU A 67 1.79 13.01 6.16
CA LEU A 67 1.81 14.04 7.20
C LEU A 67 0.42 14.34 7.78
N ASN A 68 -0.62 14.35 6.94
CA ASN A 68 -1.99 14.65 7.33
C ASN A 68 -2.88 13.40 7.41
N LYS A 69 -2.55 12.50 8.33
CA LYS A 69 -3.18 11.18 8.48
C LYS A 69 -4.67 11.16 8.88
N ASP A 70 -5.31 12.31 9.08
CA ASP A 70 -6.70 12.41 9.54
C ASP A 70 -7.64 12.89 8.41
N VAL A 71 -7.12 13.04 7.18
CA VAL A 71 -7.87 13.45 5.98
C VAL A 71 -7.72 12.39 4.90
N LEU A 72 -8.82 12.07 4.22
CA LEU A 72 -8.81 11.20 3.04
C LEU A 72 -8.61 12.07 1.79
N ASP A 73 -7.38 12.10 1.29
CA ASP A 73 -6.93 12.82 0.10
C ASP A 73 -5.83 12.01 -0.63
N ASN A 74 -5.21 12.60 -1.64
CA ASN A 74 -4.18 11.93 -2.42
C ASN A 74 -2.75 12.11 -1.86
N ASP A 75 -2.59 12.56 -0.60
CA ASP A 75 -1.29 12.79 0.03
C ASP A 75 -0.44 11.51 0.06
N TYR A 76 -1.07 10.33 0.13
CA TYR A 76 -0.36 9.05 0.03
C TYR A 76 0.54 8.98 -1.22
N TYR A 77 0.01 9.37 -2.38
CA TYR A 77 0.80 9.37 -3.61
C TYR A 77 1.78 10.54 -3.64
N VAL A 78 1.40 11.72 -3.12
CA VAL A 78 2.28 12.88 -3.03
C VAL A 78 3.55 12.53 -2.25
N GLU A 79 3.41 11.90 -1.09
CA GLU A 79 4.53 11.51 -0.22
C GLU A 79 5.26 10.28 -0.74
N LEU A 80 4.60 9.33 -1.42
CA LEU A 80 5.27 8.14 -1.95
C LEU A 80 6.24 8.48 -3.10
N ILE A 81 5.79 9.22 -4.11
CA ILE A 81 6.59 9.47 -5.33
C ILE A 81 7.15 10.89 -5.43
N GLY A 82 6.70 11.84 -4.61
CA GLY A 82 7.18 13.24 -4.62
C GLY A 82 6.89 14.00 -5.90
N GLY A 83 7.64 15.08 -6.13
CA GLY A 83 7.44 16.02 -7.24
C GLY A 83 6.34 17.05 -6.98
N MET A 84 6.52 18.29 -7.42
CA MET A 84 5.57 19.37 -7.12
C MET A 84 4.83 19.93 -8.35
N GLN A 85 5.21 19.56 -9.58
CA GLN A 85 4.64 20.19 -10.76
C GLN A 85 3.66 19.27 -11.53
N PRO A 86 2.53 19.81 -12.02
CA PRO A 86 1.52 19.05 -12.78
C PRO A 86 2.02 18.42 -14.08
N HIS A 87 3.19 18.83 -14.58
CA HIS A 87 3.73 18.42 -15.88
C HIS A 87 5.07 17.70 -15.81
N ASP A 88 5.54 17.38 -14.60
CA ASP A 88 6.75 16.58 -14.44
C ASP A 88 6.57 15.24 -15.16
N ASP A 89 7.57 14.80 -15.92
CA ASP A 89 7.58 13.46 -16.48
C ASP A 89 7.73 12.41 -15.37
N LEU A 90 7.55 11.13 -15.69
CA LEU A 90 7.56 10.07 -14.68
C LEU A 90 8.90 10.01 -13.92
N GLU A 91 10.01 10.25 -14.61
CA GLU A 91 11.35 10.23 -14.01
C GLU A 91 11.49 11.38 -13.01
N THR A 92 11.13 12.60 -13.43
CA THR A 92 11.22 13.82 -12.64
C THR A 92 10.36 13.73 -11.38
N VAL A 93 9.14 13.20 -11.50
CA VAL A 93 8.26 12.99 -10.35
C VAL A 93 8.98 12.14 -9.31
N VAL A 94 9.45 10.97 -9.73
CA VAL A 94 10.00 9.96 -8.83
C VAL A 94 11.38 10.34 -8.28
N GLU A 95 12.22 11.06 -9.04
CA GLU A 95 13.50 11.58 -8.56
C GLU A 95 13.34 12.60 -7.42
N GLN A 96 12.17 13.23 -7.32
CA GLN A 96 11.82 14.18 -6.26
C GLN A 96 11.06 13.54 -5.11
N ALA A 97 10.96 12.20 -5.06
CA ALA A 97 10.42 11.49 -3.91
C ALA A 97 11.19 11.83 -2.62
N PRO A 98 10.54 11.73 -1.45
CA PRO A 98 11.25 11.77 -0.19
C PRO A 98 12.43 10.79 -0.17
N PRO A 99 13.50 11.09 0.58
CA PRO A 99 14.72 10.28 0.59
C PRO A 99 14.52 8.98 1.39
N TRP A 100 13.62 8.10 0.93
CA TRP A 100 13.25 6.84 1.56
C TRP A 100 14.49 6.00 1.92
N VAL A 101 14.71 5.79 3.21
CA VAL A 101 15.75 4.91 3.76
C VAL A 101 15.13 3.60 4.23
N ARG A 102 15.83 2.49 4.05
CA ARG A 102 15.41 1.20 4.60
C ARG A 102 15.75 1.13 6.09
N GLU A 103 14.76 0.85 6.92
CA GLU A 103 14.90 0.57 8.35
C GLU A 103 14.41 -0.85 8.68
N VAL A 104 14.75 -1.29 9.89
CA VAL A 104 14.37 -2.61 10.41
C VAL A 104 13.66 -2.43 11.75
N GLU A 105 12.43 -2.91 11.82
CA GLU A 105 11.71 -3.06 13.08
C GLU A 105 12.07 -4.42 13.67
N GLU A 106 12.86 -4.42 14.75
CA GLU A 106 13.41 -5.65 15.33
C GLU A 106 12.37 -6.48 16.08
N ASN A 107 11.26 -5.86 16.52
CA ASN A 107 10.15 -6.53 17.21
C ASN A 107 10.55 -7.49 18.34
N ARG A 108 11.61 -7.16 19.11
CA ARG A 108 12.17 -8.05 20.15
C ARG A 108 11.17 -8.39 21.26
N ASP A 109 10.30 -7.44 21.58
CA ASP A 109 9.31 -7.53 22.66
C ASP A 109 7.88 -7.73 22.11
N ASN A 110 7.73 -8.16 20.86
CA ASN A 110 6.46 -8.24 20.15
C ASN A 110 6.29 -9.61 19.45
N PRO A 111 5.07 -10.18 19.35
CA PRO A 111 4.82 -11.43 18.62
C PRO A 111 5.14 -11.40 17.11
N PHE A 112 5.26 -10.22 16.50
CA PHE A 112 5.57 -10.09 15.08
C PHE A 112 7.04 -10.39 14.79
N PRO A 113 7.35 -11.02 13.63
CA PRO A 113 8.74 -11.17 13.21
C PRO A 113 9.36 -9.80 12.91
N ARG A 114 10.69 -9.78 12.74
CA ARG A 114 11.41 -8.63 12.19
C ARG A 114 10.73 -8.14 10.91
N LYS A 115 10.52 -6.82 10.80
CA LYS A 115 9.94 -6.18 9.61
C LYS A 115 10.93 -5.22 8.95
N HIS A 116 10.87 -5.16 7.63
CA HIS A 116 11.63 -4.22 6.82
C HIS A 116 10.67 -3.15 6.31
N VAL A 117 11.04 -1.88 6.50
CA VAL A 117 10.20 -0.72 6.17
C VAL A 117 11.02 0.37 5.50
N TRP A 118 10.33 1.28 4.84
CA TRP A 118 10.91 2.47 4.23
C TRP A 118 10.50 3.68 5.05
N VAL A 119 11.46 4.53 5.38
CA VAL A 119 11.26 5.67 6.26
C VAL A 119 11.73 6.94 5.58
N ALA A 120 10.96 8.01 5.72
CA ALA A 120 11.36 9.35 5.35
C ALA A 120 11.06 10.32 6.49
N MET A 121 11.74 11.46 6.47
CA MET A 121 11.62 12.52 7.47
C MET A 121 11.25 13.86 6.81
N PRO A 122 10.10 13.96 6.12
CA PRO A 122 9.61 15.24 5.61
C PRO A 122 9.45 16.26 6.75
N VAL A 123 9.56 17.54 6.41
CA VAL A 123 9.47 18.64 7.37
C VAL A 123 8.07 19.23 7.35
N LEU A 124 7.39 19.22 8.50
CA LEU A 124 6.11 19.89 8.72
C LEU A 124 6.27 20.84 9.91
N ASP A 125 5.84 22.09 9.76
CA ASP A 125 5.96 23.14 10.79
C ASP A 125 7.39 23.31 11.35
N ASN A 126 8.40 23.22 10.47
CA ASN A 126 9.84 23.24 10.78
C ASN A 126 10.35 22.06 11.62
N GLU A 127 9.55 21.02 11.80
CA GLU A 127 9.93 19.81 12.54
C GLU A 127 9.95 18.59 11.60
N PRO A 128 11.00 17.77 11.62
CA PRO A 128 11.02 16.53 10.86
C PRO A 128 10.02 15.53 11.44
N LYS A 129 9.14 14.98 10.60
CA LYS A 129 8.15 13.97 10.96
C LYS A 129 8.48 12.65 10.29
N LYS A 130 8.60 11.59 11.07
CA LYS A 130 8.81 10.23 10.54
C LYS A 130 7.53 9.72 9.88
N ILE A 131 7.56 9.48 8.57
CA ILE A 131 6.53 8.72 7.85
C ILE A 131 7.10 7.36 7.42
N VAL A 132 6.23 6.38 7.24
CA VAL A 132 6.60 4.99 6.96
C VAL A 132 5.85 4.46 5.74
N MET A 133 6.56 3.80 4.84
CA MET A 133 6.01 3.00 3.75
C MET A 133 6.44 1.54 3.94
N LEU A 134 5.54 0.60 3.64
CA LEU A 134 5.82 -0.83 3.64
C LEU A 134 6.42 -1.26 2.29
N ASN A 135 6.93 -2.48 2.16
CA ASN A 135 7.36 -2.95 0.83
C ASN A 135 6.18 -3.00 -0.14
N VAL A 136 4.97 -3.35 0.32
CA VAL A 136 3.74 -3.32 -0.51
C VAL A 136 3.36 -1.92 -0.96
N ASP A 137 3.67 -0.87 -0.20
CA ASP A 137 3.47 0.53 -0.62
C ASP A 137 4.51 0.92 -1.68
N VAL A 138 5.77 0.55 -1.46
CA VAL A 138 6.83 0.80 -2.45
C VAL A 138 6.62 -0.03 -3.72
N ALA A 139 6.02 -1.22 -3.62
CA ALA A 139 5.80 -2.16 -4.72
C ALA A 139 4.90 -1.60 -5.84
N ILE A 140 4.04 -0.62 -5.56
CA ILE A 140 3.20 0.02 -6.58
C ILE A 140 3.97 1.01 -7.47
N VAL A 141 5.20 1.38 -7.11
CA VAL A 141 6.03 2.35 -7.85
C VAL A 141 7.43 1.81 -8.18
N ARG A 142 7.94 0.88 -7.38
CA ARG A 142 9.19 0.14 -7.61
C ARG A 142 8.91 -1.35 -7.72
N ASP A 143 9.54 -2.00 -8.68
CA ASP A 143 9.40 -3.44 -8.87
C ASP A 143 10.26 -4.19 -7.83
N LEU A 144 9.59 -4.75 -6.81
CA LEU A 144 10.19 -5.59 -5.78
C LEU A 144 9.95 -7.06 -6.14
N ASN A 145 11.02 -7.77 -6.48
CA ASN A 145 10.98 -9.14 -6.97
C ASN A 145 12.08 -9.99 -6.33
N GLU A 146 12.17 -11.27 -6.70
CA GLU A 146 13.13 -12.24 -6.14
C GLU A 146 14.60 -11.85 -6.31
N ASN A 147 14.93 -10.96 -7.26
CA ASN A 147 16.31 -10.53 -7.49
C ASN A 147 16.75 -9.42 -6.53
N ASN A 148 15.79 -8.67 -5.98
CA ASN A 148 16.08 -7.49 -5.15
C ASN A 148 15.41 -7.51 -3.77
N MET A 149 14.54 -8.48 -3.46
CA MET A 149 13.92 -8.66 -2.16
C MET A 149 14.01 -10.12 -1.71
N ASP A 150 14.59 -10.35 -0.52
CA ASP A 150 14.68 -11.69 0.04
C ASP A 150 13.35 -12.18 0.66
N ARG A 151 13.31 -13.45 1.07
CA ARG A 151 12.13 -14.09 1.68
C ARG A 151 11.68 -13.49 3.02
N HIS A 152 12.44 -12.55 3.58
CA HIS A 152 12.13 -11.87 4.83
C HIS A 152 11.76 -10.39 4.57
N GLY A 153 11.64 -9.98 3.31
CA GLY A 153 11.31 -8.62 2.91
C GLY A 153 12.51 -7.66 2.90
N LYS A 154 13.75 -8.14 3.02
CA LYS A 154 14.91 -7.25 2.94
C LYS A 154 15.18 -6.90 1.48
N VAL A 155 15.05 -5.61 1.15
CA VAL A 155 15.33 -5.07 -0.18
C VAL A 155 16.81 -4.67 -0.32
N SER A 156 17.44 -5.02 -1.44
CA SER A 156 18.86 -4.76 -1.74
C SER A 156 19.10 -3.51 -2.60
N CYS A 157 18.06 -3.00 -3.26
CA CYS A 157 18.09 -1.80 -4.10
C CYS A 157 17.54 -0.56 -3.38
N ASP A 158 17.98 0.64 -3.78
CA ASP A 158 17.57 1.93 -3.24
C ASP A 158 16.33 2.49 -3.97
N PHE A 159 15.51 3.27 -3.26
CA PHE A 159 14.33 3.90 -3.87
C PHE A 159 14.75 4.95 -4.91
N LEU A 160 15.71 5.80 -4.57
CA LEU A 160 16.33 6.77 -5.46
C LEU A 160 17.72 6.30 -5.86
N GLU A 161 18.25 6.84 -6.96
CA GLU A 161 19.68 6.68 -7.24
C GLU A 161 20.47 7.41 -6.15
N ARG A 162 21.43 6.71 -5.56
CA ARG A 162 22.31 7.25 -4.50
C ARG A 162 23.75 7.06 -4.94
N LEU A 163 24.65 7.87 -4.39
CA LEU A 163 26.11 7.70 -4.55
C LEU A 163 26.66 6.43 -3.85
N GLY A 164 25.78 5.51 -3.43
CA GLY A 164 26.11 4.29 -2.72
C GLY A 164 26.25 3.07 -3.65
N PRO A 165 26.60 1.90 -3.10
CA PRO A 165 26.81 0.68 -3.88
C PRO A 165 25.51 -0.02 -4.30
N SER A 166 24.37 0.33 -3.70
CA SER A 166 23.08 -0.27 -4.01
C SER A 166 22.51 0.34 -5.29
N PRO A 167 22.10 -0.48 -6.28
CA PRO A 167 21.44 0.03 -7.47
C PRO A 167 20.05 0.56 -7.11
N ARG A 168 19.49 1.44 -7.94
CA ARG A 168 18.09 1.87 -7.84
C ARG A 168 17.14 0.71 -8.14
N CYS A 169 16.04 0.59 -7.40
CA CYS A 169 14.99 -0.38 -7.70
C CYS A 169 14.33 -0.05 -9.06
N PRO A 170 14.08 -1.04 -9.94
CA PRO A 170 13.40 -0.80 -11.21
C PRO A 170 12.02 -0.18 -10.98
N HIS A 171 11.48 0.54 -11.97
CA HIS A 171 10.09 1.01 -11.90
C HIS A 171 9.12 -0.16 -11.98
N ALA A 172 8.05 -0.11 -11.20
CA ALA A 172 6.89 -0.97 -11.37
C ALA A 172 6.13 -0.53 -12.63
N ALA A 173 6.59 -0.98 -13.81
CA ALA A 173 6.13 -0.49 -15.11
C ALA A 173 4.61 -0.59 -15.30
N GLN A 174 3.98 -1.58 -14.69
CA GLN A 174 2.53 -1.83 -14.79
C GLN A 174 1.69 -0.85 -13.96
N SER A 175 2.24 -0.22 -12.93
CA SER A 175 1.44 0.48 -11.91
C SER A 175 1.88 1.92 -11.63
N ILE A 176 3.15 2.25 -11.83
CA ILE A 176 3.72 3.55 -11.43
C ILE A 176 3.02 4.76 -12.08
N HIS A 177 2.48 4.59 -13.28
CA HIS A 177 1.77 5.64 -13.99
C HIS A 177 0.39 5.95 -13.37
N PHE A 178 -0.26 4.98 -12.73
CA PHE A 178 -1.50 5.22 -11.97
C PHE A 178 -1.21 6.01 -10.69
N ALA A 179 -0.15 5.65 -9.96
CA ALA A 179 0.28 6.43 -8.78
C ALA A 179 0.58 7.89 -9.16
N LYS A 180 1.24 8.11 -10.31
CA LYS A 180 1.44 9.45 -10.86
C LYS A 180 0.12 10.15 -11.20
N ALA A 181 -0.80 9.46 -11.88
CA ALA A 181 -2.10 10.04 -12.25
C ALA A 181 -2.89 10.47 -11.01
N TYR A 182 -2.95 9.62 -9.98
CA TYR A 182 -3.65 9.92 -8.72
C TYR A 182 -3.00 11.01 -7.90
N LYS A 183 -1.67 11.10 -7.93
CA LYS A 183 -0.96 12.26 -7.40
C LYS A 183 -1.35 13.56 -8.11
N GLN A 184 -1.50 13.54 -9.43
CA GLN A 184 -1.75 14.75 -10.23
C GLN A 184 -3.23 15.17 -10.22
N ASP A 185 -4.14 14.24 -9.96
CA ASP A 185 -5.58 14.46 -10.03
C ASP A 185 -6.29 13.77 -8.85
N GLN A 186 -6.49 14.54 -7.78
CA GLN A 186 -7.22 14.09 -6.59
C GLN A 186 -8.66 13.70 -6.90
N ALA A 187 -9.33 14.38 -7.83
CA ALA A 187 -10.72 14.09 -8.17
C ALA A 187 -10.83 12.72 -8.87
N LYS A 188 -9.92 12.45 -9.82
CA LYS A 188 -9.80 11.12 -10.43
C LYS A 188 -9.53 10.04 -9.38
N TRP A 189 -8.60 10.28 -8.46
CA TRP A 189 -8.32 9.29 -7.41
C TRP A 189 -9.54 9.01 -6.54
N LEU A 190 -10.23 10.04 -6.05
CA LEU A 190 -11.43 9.86 -5.22
C LEU A 190 -12.54 9.11 -5.98
N GLU A 191 -12.73 9.40 -7.26
CA GLU A 191 -13.72 8.70 -8.10
C GLU A 191 -13.39 7.21 -8.27
N ASP A 192 -12.13 6.88 -8.53
CA ASP A 192 -11.71 5.48 -8.69
C ASP A 192 -11.67 4.73 -7.35
N PHE A 193 -11.26 5.43 -6.28
CA PHE A 193 -11.28 4.90 -4.92
C PHE A 193 -12.68 4.52 -4.46
N ASP A 194 -13.68 5.39 -4.71
CA ASP A 194 -15.09 5.11 -4.39
C ASP A 194 -15.60 3.84 -5.09
N LYS A 195 -15.29 3.71 -6.39
CA LYS A 195 -15.67 2.53 -7.19
C LYS A 195 -15.01 1.25 -6.67
N VAL A 196 -13.70 1.26 -6.43
CA VAL A 196 -12.99 0.05 -5.97
C VAL A 196 -13.34 -0.31 -4.53
N MET A 197 -13.52 0.67 -3.65
CA MET A 197 -13.95 0.44 -2.27
C MET A 197 -15.35 -0.18 -2.25
N THR A 198 -16.27 0.34 -3.06
CA THR A 198 -17.61 -0.23 -3.24
C THR A 198 -17.53 -1.67 -3.76
N LYS A 199 -16.74 -1.91 -4.81
CA LYS A 199 -16.52 -3.26 -5.35
C LYS A 199 -15.95 -4.22 -4.31
N MET A 200 -15.02 -3.76 -3.46
CA MET A 200 -14.43 -4.58 -2.40
C MET A 200 -15.47 -5.00 -1.37
N ILE A 201 -16.31 -4.07 -0.89
CA ILE A 201 -17.31 -4.35 0.16
C ILE A 201 -18.53 -5.12 -0.38
N THR A 202 -18.83 -5.02 -1.69
CA THR A 202 -19.91 -5.79 -2.33
C THR A 202 -19.44 -7.13 -2.88
N THR A 203 -18.13 -7.41 -2.88
CA THR A 203 -17.60 -8.71 -3.33
C THR A 203 -18.22 -9.87 -2.54
N GLY A 204 -18.79 -10.83 -3.26
CA GLY A 204 -19.50 -11.97 -2.66
C GLY A 204 -20.98 -11.73 -2.36
N TYR A 205 -21.54 -10.59 -2.76
CA TYR A 205 -22.95 -10.25 -2.60
C TYR A 205 -23.65 -9.93 -3.93
N SER A 206 -24.98 -10.11 -3.96
CA SER A 206 -25.84 -9.63 -5.03
C SER A 206 -26.13 -8.14 -4.83
N GLU A 207 -25.89 -7.35 -5.87
CA GLU A 207 -26.20 -5.91 -5.88
C GLU A 207 -27.67 -5.60 -6.19
N SER A 208 -28.49 -6.63 -6.40
CA SER A 208 -29.87 -6.52 -6.89
C SER A 208 -30.85 -5.72 -6.01
N GLU A 209 -30.45 -5.34 -4.78
CA GLU A 209 -31.34 -4.67 -3.81
C GLU A 209 -30.74 -3.43 -3.09
N CYS A 210 -29.68 -2.78 -3.62
CA CYS A 210 -29.23 -1.48 -3.11
C CYS A 210 -30.12 -0.30 -3.61
N MET A 211 -31.44 -0.33 -3.38
CA MET A 211 -32.36 0.76 -3.78
C MET A 211 -33.07 1.47 -2.61
N GLY A 212 -32.69 1.19 -1.35
CA GLY A 212 -33.23 1.85 -0.15
C GLY A 212 -32.18 2.59 0.67
N ASP A 213 -32.61 3.34 1.70
CA ASP A 213 -31.75 4.14 2.60
C ASP A 213 -30.71 3.30 3.38
N VAL A 214 -30.94 1.99 3.48
CA VAL A 214 -29.99 1.00 4.02
C VAL A 214 -29.84 -0.09 2.97
N CYS A 215 -28.65 -0.21 2.36
CA CYS A 215 -28.40 -1.31 1.45
C CYS A 215 -28.32 -2.63 2.24
N LYS A 216 -29.19 -3.58 1.86
CA LYS A 216 -29.13 -4.96 2.33
C LYS A 216 -28.56 -5.80 1.20
N LEU A 217 -27.33 -6.25 1.40
CA LEU A 217 -26.63 -7.11 0.47
C LEU A 217 -26.97 -8.57 0.78
N GLU A 218 -27.45 -9.30 -0.21
CA GLU A 218 -27.71 -10.74 -0.09
C GLU A 218 -26.47 -11.50 -0.55
N PRO A 219 -25.91 -12.43 0.26
CA PRO A 219 -24.75 -13.21 -0.15
C PRO A 219 -25.02 -13.97 -1.44
N LEU A 220 -24.05 -14.00 -2.35
CA LEU A 220 -24.11 -14.90 -3.50
C LEU A 220 -24.06 -16.33 -2.98
N LEU A 221 -25.10 -17.11 -3.27
CA LEU A 221 -25.11 -18.54 -2.95
C LEU A 221 -23.98 -19.21 -3.72
N THR A 222 -22.92 -19.59 -3.01
CA THR A 222 -21.86 -20.41 -3.59
C THR A 222 -22.46 -21.76 -3.97
N THR A 223 -22.46 -22.09 -5.25
CA THR A 223 -22.56 -23.50 -5.66
C THR A 223 -21.21 -24.12 -5.36
N ASN A 224 -21.20 -25.12 -4.47
CA ASN A 224 -20.00 -25.83 -4.02
C ASN A 224 -19.10 -26.31 -5.15
#